data_AF-A0A9Q1B624-F1
#
_entry.id   AF-A0A9Q1B624-F1
#
_cell.length_a   1.000
_cell.length_b   1.000
_cell.length_c   1.000
_cell.angle_alpha   90.00
_cell.angle_beta   90.00
_cell.angle_gamma   90.00
#
_symmetry.space_group_name_H-M   'P 1'
#
loop_
_entity.id
_entity.type
_entity.pdbx_description
1 polymer ?
#
loop_
_entity_poly.entity_id
_entity_poly.type
_entity_poly.pdbx_seq_one_letter_code
_entity_poly.pdbx_strand_id
1 'polypeptide(L)'
;MMKNIYQNCTECETQVCLSEMRAHLRTCDQYIEKYGPLQEVTYPETRYPCPLCQYELDETNLLDHFLTYHRSERRAVYCPICRFLSGDGPSYYSRSFIRHLQLRHSFYYEDYIDINIVEEVLIERVLDRSFLEYVHVNSSNIV
;
A
#
# COMPACT_ATOMS: atom_id res chain seq x y z
N MET A 1 -28.12 -9.56 -13.40
CA MET A 1 -28.16 -11.01 -13.08
C MET A 1 -26.74 -11.52 -13.18
N MET A 2 -26.11 -11.89 -12.06
CA MET A 2 -24.74 -12.41 -12.05
C MET A 2 -24.76 -13.80 -12.70
N LYS A 3 -23.96 -14.01 -13.74
CA LYS A 3 -23.87 -15.31 -14.40
C LYS A 3 -23.02 -16.22 -13.52
N ASN A 4 -23.56 -17.37 -13.13
CA ASN A 4 -22.76 -18.40 -12.46
C ASN A 4 -21.80 -19.01 -13.48
N ILE A 5 -20.52 -18.79 -13.27
CA ILE A 5 -19.43 -19.33 -14.09
C ILE A 5 -18.94 -20.60 -13.39
N TYR A 6 -18.80 -21.67 -14.15
CA TYR A 6 -18.37 -22.97 -13.63
C TYR A 6 -17.02 -23.36 -14.22
N GLN A 7 -16.19 -24.00 -13.41
CA GLN A 7 -14.90 -24.53 -13.83
C GLN A 7 -14.60 -25.83 -13.09
N ASN A 8 -13.82 -26.71 -13.73
CA ASN A 8 -13.40 -27.96 -13.12
C ASN A 8 -12.22 -27.70 -12.16
N CYS A 9 -12.26 -28.35 -11.00
CA CYS A 9 -11.10 -28.41 -10.11
C CYS A 9 -9.94 -29.12 -10.82
N THR A 10 -8.73 -28.58 -10.73
CA THR A 10 -7.55 -29.14 -11.41
C THR A 10 -7.11 -30.47 -10.84
N GLU A 11 -7.46 -30.75 -9.58
CA GLU A 11 -7.01 -31.96 -8.90
C GLU A 11 -8.06 -33.07 -8.97
N CYS A 12 -9.34 -32.78 -8.68
CA CYS A 12 -10.38 -33.80 -8.66
C CYS A 12 -11.35 -33.78 -9.85
N GLU A 13 -11.13 -32.89 -10.81
CA GLU A 13 -11.92 -32.70 -12.04
C GLU A 13 -13.41 -32.36 -11.83
N THR A 14 -13.86 -32.22 -10.58
CA THR A 14 -15.25 -31.89 -10.25
C THR A 14 -15.57 -30.48 -10.74
N GLN A 15 -16.69 -30.32 -11.44
CA GLN A 15 -17.17 -29.01 -11.88
C GLN A 15 -17.77 -28.24 -10.70
N VAL A 16 -17.22 -27.07 -10.42
CA VAL A 16 -17.62 -26.22 -9.28
C VAL A 16 -17.91 -24.80 -9.78
N CYS A 17 -18.91 -24.15 -9.20
CA CYS A 17 -19.12 -22.71 -9.43
C CYS A 17 -17.89 -21.95 -8.93
N LEU A 18 -17.41 -20.96 -9.68
CA LEU A 18 -16.21 -20.21 -9.30
C LEU A 18 -16.34 -19.53 -7.93
N SER A 19 -17.55 -19.11 -7.54
CA SER A 19 -17.80 -18.57 -6.20
C SER A 19 -17.54 -19.59 -5.08
N GLU A 20 -17.82 -20.87 -5.37
CA GLU A 20 -17.73 -21.98 -4.41
C GLU A 20 -16.40 -22.73 -4.47
N MET A 21 -15.55 -22.45 -5.48
CA MET A 21 -14.29 -23.18 -5.71
C MET A 21 -13.39 -23.15 -4.47
N ARG A 22 -13.33 -22.02 -3.75
CA ARG A 22 -12.59 -21.93 -2.47
C ARG A 22 -13.13 -22.87 -1.39
N ALA A 23 -14.45 -22.96 -1.24
CA ALA A 23 -15.06 -23.86 -0.27
C ALA A 23 -14.79 -25.33 -0.65
N HIS A 24 -14.89 -25.65 -1.93
CA HIS A 24 -14.56 -26.98 -2.45
C HIS A 24 -13.12 -27.41 -2.15
N LEU A 25 -12.13 -26.55 -2.41
CA LEU A 25 -10.72 -26.91 -2.21
C LEU A 25 -10.37 -27.18 -0.73
N ARG A 26 -11.15 -26.66 0.24
CA ARG A 26 -10.99 -26.98 1.66
C ARG A 26 -11.40 -28.42 2.01
N THR A 27 -12.17 -29.08 1.14
CA THR A 27 -12.66 -30.46 1.32
C THR A 27 -12.26 -31.38 0.17
N CYS A 28 -11.37 -30.93 -0.72
CA CYS A 28 -10.93 -31.72 -1.86
C CYS A 28 -9.74 -32.59 -1.44
N ASP A 29 -9.97 -33.87 -1.19
CA ASP A 29 -8.94 -34.79 -0.71
C ASP A 29 -7.69 -34.79 -1.61
N GLN A 30 -7.88 -34.82 -2.94
CA GLN A 30 -6.77 -34.81 -3.91
C GLN A 30 -5.93 -33.53 -3.84
N TYR A 31 -6.57 -32.38 -3.61
CA TYR A 31 -5.86 -31.12 -3.40
C TYR A 31 -5.12 -31.14 -2.06
N ILE A 32 -5.79 -31.59 -1.01
CA ILE A 32 -5.25 -31.60 0.37
C ILE A 32 -4.08 -32.57 0.50
N GLU A 33 -4.13 -33.74 -0.12
CA GLU A 33 -3.03 -34.70 -0.12
C GLU A 33 -1.78 -34.13 -0.81
N LYS A 34 -1.97 -33.32 -1.86
CA LYS A 34 -0.88 -32.76 -2.66
C LYS A 34 -0.29 -31.47 -2.08
N TYR A 35 -1.14 -30.57 -1.59
CA TYR A 35 -0.76 -29.22 -1.17
C TYR A 35 -0.92 -28.97 0.33
N GLY A 36 -1.56 -29.90 1.05
CA GLY A 36 -2.03 -29.69 2.42
C GLY A 36 -3.39 -28.98 2.47
N PRO A 37 -4.00 -28.90 3.66
CA PRO A 37 -5.26 -28.19 3.84
C PRO A 37 -5.09 -26.72 3.46
N LEU A 38 -6.04 -26.18 2.69
CA LEU A 38 -6.11 -24.76 2.41
C LEU A 38 -6.18 -23.97 3.72
N GLN A 39 -5.09 -23.30 4.06
CA GLN A 39 -5.04 -22.33 5.14
C GLN A 39 -5.26 -20.95 4.55
N GLU A 40 -6.14 -20.16 5.16
CA GLU A 40 -6.14 -18.73 4.90
C GLU A 40 -4.83 -18.17 5.45
N VAL A 41 -4.13 -17.38 4.63
CA VAL A 41 -2.97 -16.62 5.09
C VAL A 41 -3.49 -15.65 6.13
N THR A 42 -3.47 -16.08 7.38
CA THR A 42 -3.82 -15.25 8.53
C THR A 42 -2.57 -14.46 8.80
N TYR A 43 -2.49 -13.26 8.25
CA TYR A 43 -1.48 -12.30 8.67
C TYR A 43 -1.71 -12.12 10.18
N PRO A 44 -0.67 -12.27 11.04
CA PRO A 44 -0.85 -11.96 12.44
C PRO A 44 -1.44 -10.55 12.53
N GLU A 45 -2.52 -10.38 13.30
CA GLU A 45 -3.12 -9.07 13.62
C GLU A 45 -2.14 -8.26 14.47
N THR A 46 -1.04 -7.88 13.86
CA THR A 46 0.02 -7.13 14.51
C THR A 46 -0.50 -5.72 14.61
N ARG A 47 -0.78 -5.29 15.84
CA ARG A 47 -1.22 -3.94 16.14
C ARG A 47 0.01 -3.06 16.36
N TYR A 48 -0.03 -1.89 15.76
CA TYR A 48 1.01 -0.88 15.81
C TYR A 48 0.43 0.38 16.45
N PRO A 49 1.00 0.84 17.58
CA PRO A 49 0.61 2.11 18.16
C PRO A 49 1.02 3.26 17.24
N CYS A 50 0.09 4.18 16.98
CA CYS A 50 0.40 5.43 16.30
C CYS A 50 1.43 6.23 17.12
N PRO A 51 2.56 6.65 16.54
CA PRO A 51 3.61 7.37 17.28
C PRO A 51 3.22 8.80 17.69
N LEU A 52 2.06 9.32 17.23
CA LEU A 52 1.56 10.65 17.59
C LEU A 52 0.43 10.62 18.63
N CYS A 53 -0.50 9.67 18.51
CA CYS A 53 -1.69 9.60 19.36
C CYS A 53 -1.85 8.29 20.14
N GLN A 54 -0.95 7.32 19.96
CA GLN A 54 -0.95 6.00 20.61
C GLN A 54 -2.17 5.13 20.29
N TYR A 55 -2.98 5.50 19.29
CA TYR A 55 -4.08 4.67 18.81
C TYR A 55 -3.56 3.42 18.09
N GLU A 56 -4.08 2.25 18.45
CA GLU A 56 -3.65 0.95 17.92
C GLU A 56 -4.27 0.67 16.54
N LEU A 57 -3.43 0.44 15.54
CA LEU A 57 -3.81 0.26 14.14
C LEU A 57 -3.16 -1.01 13.58
N ASP A 58 -3.78 -1.66 12.61
CA ASP A 58 -3.08 -2.64 11.80
C ASP A 58 -2.19 -1.95 10.74
N GLU A 59 -1.33 -2.72 10.07
CA GLU A 59 -0.43 -2.20 9.03
C GLU A 59 -1.20 -1.47 7.91
N THR A 60 -2.37 -2.00 7.52
CA THR A 60 -3.17 -1.46 6.40
C THR A 60 -3.83 -0.13 6.71
N ASN A 61 -4.16 0.14 7.98
CA ASN A 61 -4.87 1.33 8.41
C ASN A 61 -3.94 2.47 8.85
N LEU A 62 -2.63 2.24 8.96
CA LEU A 62 -1.66 3.26 9.38
C LEU A 62 -1.61 4.46 8.41
N LEU A 63 -1.63 4.21 7.10
CA LEU A 63 -1.54 5.29 6.11
C LEU A 63 -2.79 6.18 6.13
N ASP A 64 -3.98 5.57 6.09
CA ASP A 64 -5.25 6.29 6.14
C ASP A 64 -5.39 7.11 7.43
N HIS A 65 -5.04 6.51 8.57
CA HIS A 65 -5.04 7.22 9.84
C HIS A 65 -4.15 8.47 9.82
N PHE A 66 -2.93 8.36 9.27
CA PHE A 66 -2.03 9.51 9.18
C PHE A 66 -2.52 10.58 8.19
N LEU A 67 -3.13 10.19 7.07
CA LEU A 67 -3.72 11.11 6.11
C LEU A 67 -4.94 11.84 6.67
N THR A 68 -5.70 11.20 7.56
CA THR A 68 -6.93 11.75 8.16
C THR A 68 -6.65 12.61 9.40
N TYR A 69 -5.85 12.12 10.33
CA TYR A 69 -5.69 12.74 11.65
C TYR A 69 -4.38 13.53 11.82
N HIS A 70 -3.36 13.26 10.99
CA HIS A 70 -2.01 13.80 11.18
C HIS A 70 -1.40 14.39 9.90
N ARG A 71 -2.23 14.74 8.90
CA ARG A 71 -1.80 15.23 7.58
C ARG A 71 -0.84 16.43 7.63
N SER A 72 -1.09 17.34 8.56
CA SER A 72 -0.34 18.59 8.71
C SER A 72 0.79 18.50 9.74
N GLU A 73 0.95 17.34 10.39
CA GLU A 73 1.98 17.14 11.39
C GLU A 73 3.37 17.11 10.75
N ARG A 74 4.30 17.87 11.32
CA ARG A 74 5.69 17.99 10.82
C ARG A 74 6.71 17.33 11.73
N ARG A 75 6.27 16.85 12.91
CA ARG A 75 7.13 16.13 13.84
C ARG A 75 7.65 14.86 13.17
N ALA A 76 8.97 14.67 13.28
CA ALA A 76 9.56 13.41 12.90
C ALA A 76 9.08 12.33 13.86
N VAL A 77 8.59 11.21 13.31
CA VAL A 77 8.09 10.09 14.09
C VAL A 77 8.76 8.81 13.67
N TYR A 78 8.78 7.85 14.58
CA TYR A 78 9.34 6.55 14.30
C TYR A 78 8.35 5.67 13.52
N CYS A 79 8.85 4.77 12.67
CA CYS A 79 7.99 3.77 12.03
C CYS A 79 7.82 2.53 12.91
N PRO A 80 6.59 2.21 13.38
CA PRO A 80 6.35 1.06 14.23
C PRO A 80 6.47 -0.27 13.46
N ILE A 81 6.31 -0.27 12.13
CA ILE A 81 6.42 -1.48 11.29
C ILE A 81 7.89 -1.85 11.06
N CYS A 82 8.73 -0.88 10.67
CA CYS A 82 10.16 -1.10 10.38
C CYS A 82 10.96 -1.62 11.57
N ARG A 83 10.49 -1.40 12.81
CA ARG A 83 11.13 -1.88 14.04
C ARG A 83 11.25 -3.40 14.08
N PHE A 84 10.29 -4.13 13.54
CA PHE A 84 10.26 -5.59 13.62
C PHE A 84 11.08 -6.27 12.52
N LEU A 85 11.44 -5.53 11.47
CA LEU A 85 12.04 -6.09 10.25
C LEU A 85 13.57 -5.97 10.18
N SER A 86 14.21 -5.12 11.00
CA SER A 86 15.65 -4.86 10.87
C SER A 86 16.36 -4.95 12.23
N GLY A 87 17.22 -5.96 12.35
CA GLY A 87 18.08 -6.17 13.52
C GLY A 87 19.16 -5.10 13.70
N ASP A 88 19.46 -4.26 12.69
CA ASP A 88 20.29 -3.06 12.79
C ASP A 88 20.18 -2.25 11.48
N GLY A 89 19.64 -1.02 11.51
CA GLY A 89 19.55 -0.17 10.32
C GLY A 89 19.05 1.28 10.56
N PRO A 90 19.73 2.32 10.05
CA PRO A 90 19.56 3.70 10.50
C PRO A 90 18.52 4.48 9.69
N SER A 91 17.23 4.32 9.98
CA SER A 91 16.22 5.38 9.71
C SER A 91 14.92 5.13 10.47
N TYR A 92 15.01 4.91 11.78
CA TYR A 92 13.81 4.73 12.59
C TYR A 92 12.88 5.93 12.50
N TYR A 93 13.41 7.14 12.33
CA TYR A 93 12.67 8.40 12.32
C TYR A 93 12.54 9.00 10.92
N SER A 94 11.31 9.14 10.45
CA SER A 94 11.01 9.87 9.21
C SER A 94 10.43 11.25 9.52
N ARG A 95 11.01 12.29 8.91
CA ARG A 95 10.42 13.65 8.88
C ARG A 95 9.16 13.72 8.00
N SER A 96 8.97 12.76 7.10
CA SER A 96 7.79 12.66 6.23
C SER A 96 7.23 11.24 6.34
N PHE A 97 6.58 10.97 7.47
CA PHE A 97 6.12 9.62 7.81
C PHE A 97 5.08 9.08 6.82
N ILE A 98 4.16 9.93 6.37
CA ILE A 98 3.19 9.60 5.30
C ILE A 98 3.93 9.11 4.04
N ARG A 99 4.95 9.84 3.59
CA ARG A 99 5.75 9.45 2.41
C ARG A 99 6.48 8.14 2.63
N HIS A 100 6.99 7.92 3.85
CA HIS A 100 7.64 6.67 4.20
C HIS A 100 6.67 5.48 4.11
N LEU A 101 5.45 5.60 4.66
CA LEU A 101 4.43 4.56 4.56
C LEU A 101 4.02 4.30 3.11
N GLN A 102 3.86 5.34 2.29
CA GLN A 102 3.57 5.20 0.86
C GLN A 102 4.65 4.45 0.09
N LEU A 103 5.93 4.68 0.39
CA LEU A 103 7.03 4.04 -0.34
C LEU A 103 7.39 2.64 0.16
N ARG A 104 7.06 2.31 1.42
CA ARG A 104 7.60 1.11 2.09
C ARG A 104 6.54 0.15 2.63
N HIS A 105 5.31 0.62 2.83
CA HIS A 105 4.23 -0.13 3.50
C HIS A 105 2.88 -0.02 2.77
N SER A 106 2.89 0.44 1.52
CA SER A 106 1.71 0.45 0.68
C SER A 106 1.60 -0.85 -0.12
N PHE A 107 0.94 -1.85 0.48
CA PHE A 107 0.62 -3.09 -0.22
C PHE A 107 -0.50 -2.94 -1.25
N TYR A 108 -1.32 -1.88 -1.17
CA TYR A 108 -2.50 -1.65 -2.04
C TYR A 108 -2.52 -0.28 -2.74
N TYR A 109 -1.48 0.54 -2.59
CA TYR A 109 -1.50 1.90 -3.13
C TYR A 109 -1.19 1.92 -4.65
N GLU A 110 -0.68 0.82 -5.21
CA GLU A 110 -0.65 0.57 -6.65
C GLU A 110 -2.06 0.53 -7.28
N ASP A 111 -3.11 0.24 -6.52
CA ASP A 111 -4.51 0.30 -6.99
C ASP A 111 -5.15 1.69 -6.82
N TYR A 112 -4.47 2.65 -6.15
CA TYR A 112 -5.04 3.96 -5.79
C TYR A 112 -4.19 5.17 -6.23
N ILE A 113 -2.95 4.98 -6.70
CA ILE A 113 -2.22 6.04 -7.42
C ILE A 113 -2.64 5.98 -8.89
N ASP A 114 -3.48 6.92 -9.30
CA ASP A 114 -3.49 7.32 -10.71
C ASP A 114 -2.17 8.08 -10.98
N ILE A 115 -1.16 7.34 -11.42
CA ILE A 115 0.21 7.82 -11.64
C ILE A 115 0.19 9.00 -12.64
N ASN A 116 -0.81 9.03 -13.52
CA ASN A 116 -0.99 10.10 -14.49
C ASN A 116 -1.28 11.46 -13.84
N ILE A 117 -2.07 11.50 -12.75
CA ILE A 117 -2.44 12.75 -12.07
C ILE A 117 -1.25 13.32 -11.28
N VAL A 118 -0.45 12.47 -10.64
CA VAL A 118 0.71 12.91 -9.87
C VAL A 118 1.85 13.34 -10.78
N GLU A 119 2.05 12.65 -11.91
CA GLU A 119 3.05 13.01 -12.91
C GLU A 119 2.72 14.35 -13.59
N GLU A 120 1.47 14.56 -14.02
CA GLU A 120 1.05 15.80 -14.69
C GLU A 120 1.22 17.03 -13.79
N VAL A 121 0.80 16.95 -12.51
CA VAL A 121 0.94 18.05 -11.53
C VAL A 121 2.41 18.33 -11.20
N LEU A 122 3.27 17.30 -11.22
CA LEU A 122 4.71 17.48 -11.00
C LEU A 122 5.40 18.12 -12.22
N ILE A 123 5.02 17.69 -13.44
CA ILE A 123 5.54 18.26 -14.69
C ILE A 123 5.15 19.74 -14.79
N GLU A 124 3.87 20.07 -14.55
CA GLU A 124 3.37 21.45 -14.61
C GLU A 124 4.13 22.37 -13.65
N ARG A 125 4.34 21.94 -12.39
CA ARG A 125 5.14 22.70 -11.40
C ARG A 125 6.59 22.92 -11.82
N VAL A 126 7.21 21.94 -12.47
CA VAL A 126 8.60 22.06 -12.94
C VAL A 126 8.67 23.04 -14.10
N LEU A 127 7.74 22.96 -15.06
CA LEU A 127 7.66 23.86 -16.20
C LEU A 127 7.40 25.31 -15.77
N ASP A 128 6.45 25.54 -14.86
CA ASP A 128 6.16 26.87 -14.30
C ASP A 128 7.39 27.49 -13.64
N ARG A 129 8.14 26.69 -12.89
CA ARG A 129 9.34 27.16 -12.20
C ARG A 129 10.47 27.48 -13.18
N SER A 130 10.68 26.64 -14.19
CA SER A 130 11.65 26.93 -15.27
C SER A 130 11.26 28.15 -16.09
N PHE A 131 9.96 28.37 -16.35
CA PHE A 131 9.49 29.56 -17.04
C PHE A 131 9.72 30.83 -16.21
N LEU A 132 9.40 30.80 -14.91
CA LEU A 132 9.67 31.93 -14.01
C LEU A 132 11.16 32.27 -13.94
N GLU A 133 12.03 31.26 -13.86
CA GLU A 133 13.48 31.46 -13.88
C GLU A 133 13.97 32.06 -15.21
N TYR A 134 13.45 31.57 -16.35
CA TYR A 134 13.77 32.13 -17.67
C TYR A 134 13.38 33.61 -17.79
N VAL A 135 12.16 33.96 -17.35
CA VAL A 135 11.66 35.34 -17.39
C VAL A 135 12.46 36.24 -16.44
N HIS A 136 12.82 35.76 -15.25
CA HIS A 136 13.61 36.54 -14.29
C HIS A 136 15.03 36.81 -14.81
N VAL A 137 15.65 35.83 -15.45
CA VAL A 137 16.98 35.98 -16.07
C VAL A 137 16.93 36.93 -17.27
N ASN A 138 15.92 36.84 -18.13
CA ASN A 138 15.80 37.74 -19.29
C ASN A 138 15.39 39.17 -18.90
N SER A 139 14.60 39.35 -17.83
CA SER A 139 14.21 40.69 -17.34
C SER A 139 15.36 41.41 -16.66
N SER A 140 16.35 40.67 -16.14
CA SER A 140 17.57 41.22 -15.53
C SER A 140 18.66 41.57 -16.56
N ASN A 141 18.48 41.19 -17.83
CA ASN A 141 19.39 41.49 -18.95
C ASN A 141 18.91 42.68 -19.81
N ILE A 142 17.89 43.43 -19.38
CA ILE A 142 17.48 44.71 -19.98
C ILE A 142 17.66 45.82 -18.93
N VAL A 143 18.92 46.19 -18.65
CA VAL A 143 19.36 47.52 -18.21
C VAL A 143 20.71 47.81 -18.87
#